data_AF-A0A9X2FB45-F1
#
_entry.id   AF-A0A9X2FB45-F1
#
_cell.length_a   1.000
_cell.length_b   1.000
_cell.length_c   1.000
_cell.angle_alpha   90.00
_cell.angle_beta   90.00
_cell.angle_gamma   90.00
#
_symmetry.space_group_name_H-M   'P 1'
#
loop_
_entity.id
_entity.type
_entity.pdbx_description
1 polymer ?
#
loop_
_entity_poly.entity_id
_entity_poly.type
_entity_poly.pdbx_seq_one_letter_code
_entity_poly.pdbx_strand_id
1 'polypeptide(L)'
;MNESDLWKIREILATTKRGERVSPVSLKRWLTHTRTLLRTHHTVEECDALKSPPAREIRKQRYTKRRHFTREECLQLLDTDGVLRSMVLLGLNCGFGPADCQQLTPDEIQDGWLKTVRPKTGQPRLAPLWPETVDALTFPMWDRFRVNKAVRLIVPGVGFYGLRRTFCTIASASDAPEWAIAAIMGHVGTDIRSLHYREQTYSRSLRLATDFVRGWLDGSVILD
;
A
#
# COMPACT_ATOMS: atom_id res chain seq x y z
N MET A 1 9.73 38.12 -7.70
CA MET A 1 8.53 38.09 -6.82
C MET A 1 8.92 38.57 -5.44
N ASN A 2 8.16 39.47 -4.80
CA ASN A 2 8.57 40.03 -3.50
C ASN A 2 8.24 39.08 -2.33
N GLU A 3 8.79 39.37 -1.14
CA GLU A 3 8.61 38.54 0.06
C GLU A 3 7.15 38.48 0.55
N SER A 4 6.38 39.56 0.36
CA SER A 4 4.96 39.61 0.72
C SER A 4 4.13 38.63 -0.12
N ASP A 5 4.38 38.57 -1.43
CA ASP A 5 3.67 37.67 -2.34
C ASP A 5 3.98 36.20 -2.03
N LEU A 6 5.24 35.89 -1.76
CA LEU A 6 5.68 34.56 -1.36
C LEU A 6 5.01 34.10 -0.06
N TRP A 7 4.90 35.00 0.92
CA TRP A 7 4.21 34.74 2.18
C TRP A 7 2.72 34.48 1.96
N LYS A 8 2.04 35.32 1.16
CA LYS A 8 0.60 35.15 0.83
C LYS A 8 0.34 33.80 0.15
N ILE A 9 1.14 33.45 -0.85
CA ILE A 9 1.05 32.15 -1.54
C ILE A 9 1.19 31.03 -0.52
N ARG A 10 2.18 31.09 0.35
CA ARG A 10 2.41 30.07 1.38
C ARG A 10 1.21 29.94 2.31
N GLU A 11 0.65 31.04 2.81
CA GLU A 11 -0.47 31.01 3.76
C GLU A 11 -1.76 30.49 3.12
N ILE A 12 -2.02 30.85 1.86
CA ILE A 12 -3.14 30.28 1.08
C ILE A 12 -2.97 28.76 0.95
N LEU A 13 -1.75 28.30 0.62
CA LEU A 13 -1.47 26.87 0.55
C LEU A 13 -1.42 26.20 1.93
N ALA A 14 -1.22 26.95 3.00
CA ALA A 14 -1.16 26.38 4.35
C ALA A 14 -2.55 26.18 4.96
N THR A 15 -3.62 26.62 4.30
CA THR A 15 -5.00 26.56 4.78
C THR A 15 -5.90 25.78 3.82
N THR A 16 -6.87 25.05 4.37
CA THR A 16 -7.91 24.40 3.57
C THR A 16 -9.00 25.40 3.20
N LYS A 17 -9.92 25.01 2.30
CA LYS A 17 -11.14 25.78 2.00
C LYS A 17 -12.00 26.08 3.23
N ARG A 18 -11.84 25.33 4.33
CA ARG A 18 -12.57 25.51 5.59
C ARG A 18 -11.77 26.33 6.63
N GLY A 19 -10.61 26.89 6.26
CA GLY A 19 -9.76 27.67 7.15
C GLY A 19 -8.84 26.84 8.07
N GLU A 20 -8.85 25.50 7.95
CA GLU A 20 -8.03 24.62 8.78
C GLU A 20 -6.58 24.58 8.28
N ARG A 21 -5.61 24.42 9.18
CA ARG A 21 -4.20 24.26 8.78
C ARG A 21 -3.97 22.92 8.10
N VAL A 22 -3.26 22.95 6.98
CA VAL A 22 -2.91 21.73 6.26
C VAL A 22 -1.71 21.04 6.88
N SER A 23 -1.68 19.74 6.65
CA SER A 23 -0.61 18.85 7.09
C SER A 23 0.76 19.24 6.46
N PRO A 24 1.89 19.24 7.21
CA PRO A 24 3.22 19.54 6.66
C PRO A 24 3.58 18.74 5.40
N VAL A 25 3.18 17.47 5.32
CA VAL A 25 3.37 16.65 4.10
C VAL A 25 2.56 17.19 2.92
N SER A 26 1.32 17.63 3.15
CA SER A 26 0.45 18.22 2.12
C SER A 26 0.98 19.57 1.65
N LEU A 27 1.37 20.43 2.60
CA LEU A 27 1.97 21.74 2.32
C LEU A 27 3.24 21.60 1.47
N LYS A 28 4.14 20.67 1.81
CA LYS A 28 5.32 20.37 0.99
C LYS A 28 4.94 20.03 -0.44
N ARG A 29 3.92 19.19 -0.65
CA ARG A 29 3.47 18.78 -1.99
C ARG A 29 2.96 19.97 -2.78
N TRP A 30 2.08 20.78 -2.19
CA TRP A 30 1.53 21.95 -2.85
C TRP A 30 2.60 22.97 -3.20
N LEU A 31 3.50 23.30 -2.27
CA LEU A 31 4.65 24.19 -2.54
C LEU A 31 5.56 23.65 -3.64
N THR A 32 5.72 22.32 -3.75
CA THR A 32 6.50 21.73 -4.84
C THR A 32 5.83 21.96 -6.19
N HIS A 33 4.53 21.72 -6.30
CA HIS A 33 3.78 21.98 -7.53
C HIS A 33 3.77 23.48 -7.88
N THR A 34 3.57 24.35 -6.89
CA THR A 34 3.60 25.80 -7.09
C THR A 34 4.96 26.28 -7.60
N ARG A 35 6.08 25.80 -7.03
CA ARG A 35 7.42 26.10 -7.55
C ARG A 35 7.59 25.63 -8.99
N THR A 36 7.11 24.44 -9.33
CA THR A 36 7.15 23.95 -10.72
C THR A 36 6.39 24.86 -11.68
N LEU A 37 5.22 25.36 -11.29
CA LEU A 37 4.42 26.27 -12.13
C LEU A 37 5.09 27.64 -12.29
N LEU A 38 5.61 28.21 -11.20
CA LEU A 38 6.21 29.54 -11.21
C LEU A 38 7.50 29.62 -12.04
N ARG A 39 8.22 28.50 -12.23
CA ARG A 39 9.41 28.42 -13.10
C ARG A 39 9.17 28.83 -14.54
N THR A 40 7.92 28.91 -14.98
CA THR A 40 7.56 29.41 -16.32
C THR A 40 7.79 30.92 -16.48
N HIS A 41 7.76 31.68 -15.38
CA HIS A 41 7.83 33.15 -15.38
C HIS A 41 8.78 33.74 -14.33
N HIS A 42 9.44 32.91 -13.53
CA HIS A 42 10.31 33.31 -12.41
C HIS A 42 11.61 32.49 -12.40
N THR A 43 12.65 33.04 -11.79
CA THR A 43 13.92 32.32 -11.66
C THR A 43 13.80 31.17 -10.65
N VAL A 44 14.76 30.24 -10.68
CA VAL A 44 14.81 29.11 -9.74
C VAL A 44 14.98 29.62 -8.31
N GLU A 45 15.82 30.63 -8.09
CA GLU A 45 16.10 31.25 -6.80
C GLU A 45 14.85 31.91 -6.22
N GLU A 46 14.10 32.65 -7.04
CA GLU A 46 12.83 33.27 -6.65
C GLU A 46 11.80 32.20 -6.26
N CYS A 47 11.74 31.08 -6.98
CA CYS A 47 10.84 29.99 -6.68
C CYS A 47 11.25 29.25 -5.39
N ASP A 48 12.53 28.96 -5.20
CA ASP A 48 13.04 28.22 -4.04
C ASP A 48 12.95 29.01 -2.72
N ALA A 49 12.72 30.32 -2.79
CA ALA A 49 12.28 31.13 -1.65
C ALA A 49 10.95 30.64 -1.03
N LEU A 50 10.09 29.93 -1.78
CA LEU A 50 8.94 29.16 -1.24
C LEU A 50 9.42 27.89 -0.51
N LYS A 51 10.01 28.09 0.67
CA LYS A 51 10.64 27.03 1.46
C LYS A 51 9.66 25.93 1.84
N SER A 52 10.09 24.67 1.72
CA SER A 52 9.33 23.53 2.26
C SER A 52 9.22 23.61 3.80
N PRO A 53 8.21 22.96 4.42
CA PRO A 53 8.18 22.77 5.87
C PRO A 53 9.45 22.06 6.37
N PRO A 54 9.88 22.32 7.61
CA PRO A 54 11.06 21.68 8.20
C PRO A 54 11.01 20.15 8.10
N ALA A 55 12.13 19.53 7.72
CA ALA A 55 12.22 18.08 7.58
C ALA A 55 11.88 17.33 8.88
N ARG A 56 12.16 17.94 10.04
CA ARG A 56 11.78 17.41 11.37
C ARG A 56 10.26 17.27 11.51
N GLU A 57 9.48 18.27 11.11
CA GLU A 57 8.01 18.25 11.22
C GLU A 57 7.41 17.19 10.30
N ILE A 58 7.92 17.09 9.07
CA ILE A 58 7.49 16.07 8.11
C ILE A 58 7.77 14.67 8.66
N ARG A 59 8.95 14.45 9.26
CA ARG A 59 9.30 13.16 9.88
C ARG A 59 8.39 12.83 11.06
N LYS A 60 8.19 13.77 11.98
CA LYS A 60 7.28 13.62 13.13
C LYS A 60 5.88 13.22 12.66
N GLN A 61 5.34 13.93 11.68
CA GLN A 61 4.01 13.66 11.14
C GLN A 61 3.90 12.29 10.43
N ARG A 62 4.98 11.80 9.82
CA ARG A 62 4.99 10.47 9.18
C ARG A 62 4.91 9.34 10.20
N TYR A 63 5.45 9.55 11.41
CA TYR A 63 5.50 8.58 12.50
C TYR A 63 4.19 8.50 13.28
N THR A 64 3.46 9.62 13.41
CA THR A 64 2.19 9.66 14.18
C THR A 64 1.05 8.88 13.54
N LYS A 65 1.15 8.54 12.26
CA LYS A 65 0.07 7.83 11.56
C LYS A 65 0.33 6.34 11.57
N ARG A 66 -0.58 5.60 12.21
CA ARG A 66 -0.73 4.15 12.05
C ARG A 66 -0.99 3.80 10.58
N ARG A 67 -0.39 2.70 10.10
CA ARG A 67 -0.42 2.32 8.67
C ARG A 67 -0.71 0.85 8.41
N HIS A 68 -0.91 0.04 9.44
CA HIS A 68 -1.28 -1.37 9.35
C HIS A 68 -2.51 -1.61 10.23
N PHE A 69 -3.27 -2.64 9.89
CA PHE A 69 -4.47 -3.07 10.59
C PHE A 69 -4.10 -3.98 11.78
N THR A 70 -4.96 -4.02 12.81
CA THR A 70 -4.87 -5.07 13.83
C THR A 70 -5.57 -6.32 13.32
N ARG A 71 -5.46 -7.43 14.06
CA ARG A 71 -6.17 -8.66 13.72
C ARG A 71 -7.67 -8.44 13.70
N GLU A 72 -8.21 -7.80 14.74
CA GLU A 72 -9.64 -7.55 14.93
C GLU A 72 -10.20 -6.71 13.79
N GLU A 73 -9.46 -5.68 13.36
CA GLU A 73 -9.85 -4.86 12.22
C GLU A 73 -9.79 -5.61 10.90
N CYS A 74 -8.82 -6.51 10.72
CA CYS A 74 -8.79 -7.38 9.55
C CYS A 74 -10.03 -8.29 9.53
N LEU A 75 -10.40 -8.86 10.67
CA LEU A 75 -11.61 -9.69 10.79
C LEU A 75 -12.89 -8.88 10.51
N GLN A 76 -13.00 -7.64 11.02
CA GLN A 76 -14.11 -6.74 10.70
C GLN A 76 -14.21 -6.44 9.20
N LEU A 77 -13.08 -6.25 8.52
CA LEU A 77 -13.07 -6.06 7.07
C LEU A 77 -13.45 -7.33 6.31
N LEU A 78 -13.05 -8.50 6.82
CA LEU A 78 -13.38 -9.80 6.24
C LEU A 78 -14.85 -10.16 6.43
N ASP A 79 -15.54 -9.65 7.45
CA ASP A 79 -16.98 -9.82 7.66
C ASP A 79 -17.86 -9.19 6.54
N THR A 80 -17.22 -8.46 5.61
CA THR A 80 -17.90 -7.95 4.41
C THR A 80 -17.98 -9.00 3.31
N ASP A 81 -18.83 -8.77 2.30
CA ASP A 81 -19.07 -9.70 1.20
C ASP A 81 -18.61 -9.18 -0.17
N GLY A 82 -18.62 -10.09 -1.15
CA GLY A 82 -18.38 -9.81 -2.57
C GLY A 82 -17.01 -9.20 -2.84
N VAL A 83 -16.98 -8.19 -3.72
CA VAL A 83 -15.74 -7.57 -4.21
C VAL A 83 -14.87 -7.00 -3.08
N LEU A 84 -15.49 -6.48 -2.02
CA LEU A 84 -14.74 -5.93 -0.90
C LEU A 84 -13.98 -7.03 -0.17
N ARG A 85 -14.64 -8.16 0.14
CA ARG A 85 -14.01 -9.34 0.74
C ARG A 85 -12.86 -9.86 -0.13
N SER A 86 -13.08 -10.01 -1.44
CA SER A 86 -12.05 -10.45 -2.39
C SER A 86 -10.82 -9.56 -2.33
N MET A 87 -11.01 -8.23 -2.33
CA MET A 87 -9.91 -7.27 -2.28
C MET A 87 -9.19 -7.30 -0.93
N VAL A 88 -9.92 -7.41 0.18
CA VAL A 88 -9.33 -7.50 1.52
C VAL A 88 -8.44 -8.74 1.62
N LEU A 89 -8.94 -9.90 1.16
CA LEU A 89 -8.18 -11.15 1.12
C LEU A 89 -6.93 -11.03 0.24
N LEU A 90 -7.03 -10.47 -0.97
CA LEU A 90 -5.85 -10.21 -1.81
C LEU A 90 -4.84 -9.27 -1.13
N GLY A 91 -5.33 -8.27 -0.38
CA GLY A 91 -4.49 -7.37 0.39
C GLY A 91 -3.72 -8.08 1.52
N LEU A 92 -4.38 -9.00 2.23
CA LEU A 92 -3.82 -9.74 3.37
C LEU A 92 -3.01 -10.98 2.96
N ASN A 93 -3.32 -11.61 1.84
CA ASN A 93 -2.69 -12.86 1.40
C ASN A 93 -1.47 -12.58 0.51
N CYS A 94 -1.59 -11.69 -0.47
CA CYS A 94 -0.53 -11.41 -1.44
C CYS A 94 -0.04 -9.95 -1.45
N GLY A 95 -0.45 -9.15 -0.47
CA GLY A 95 0.00 -7.78 -0.33
C GLY A 95 -0.45 -6.87 -1.48
N PHE A 96 -1.61 -7.13 -2.08
CA PHE A 96 -2.09 -6.31 -3.20
C PHE A 96 -2.50 -4.90 -2.77
N GLY A 97 -2.18 -3.92 -3.60
CA GLY A 97 -2.78 -2.58 -3.55
C GLY A 97 -4.02 -2.48 -4.43
N PRO A 98 -4.78 -1.36 -4.38
CA PRO A 98 -6.01 -1.23 -5.15
C PRO A 98 -5.79 -1.31 -6.67
N ALA A 99 -4.67 -0.76 -7.15
CA ALA A 99 -4.30 -0.82 -8.55
C ALA A 99 -3.83 -2.22 -8.99
N ASP A 100 -3.35 -3.04 -8.05
CA ASP A 100 -2.97 -4.42 -8.32
C ASP A 100 -4.24 -5.27 -8.49
N CYS A 101 -5.21 -5.17 -7.58
CA CYS A 101 -6.51 -5.82 -7.73
C CYS A 101 -7.21 -5.43 -9.03
N GLN A 102 -7.18 -4.14 -9.39
CA GLN A 102 -7.82 -3.63 -10.61
C GLN A 102 -7.31 -4.27 -11.92
N GLN A 103 -6.08 -4.76 -11.93
CA GLN A 103 -5.41 -5.27 -13.12
C GLN A 103 -5.24 -6.79 -13.09
N LEU A 104 -5.67 -7.43 -11.99
CA LEU A 104 -5.65 -8.88 -11.83
C LEU A 104 -6.64 -9.51 -12.82
N THR A 105 -6.16 -10.45 -13.61
CA THR A 105 -6.98 -11.23 -14.53
C THR A 105 -7.12 -12.68 -14.06
N PRO A 106 -8.21 -13.39 -14.43
CA PRO A 106 -8.44 -14.76 -13.98
C PRO A 106 -7.33 -15.75 -14.38
N ASP A 107 -6.70 -15.55 -15.54
CA ASP A 107 -5.62 -16.40 -16.07
C ASP A 107 -4.32 -16.31 -15.28
N GLU A 108 -4.14 -15.26 -14.47
CA GLU A 108 -3.01 -15.13 -13.55
C GLU A 108 -3.16 -16.00 -12.30
N ILE A 109 -4.30 -16.68 -12.14
CA ILE A 109 -4.61 -17.54 -11.01
C ILE A 109 -4.88 -18.96 -11.48
N GLN A 110 -4.03 -19.88 -11.06
CA GLN A 110 -4.14 -21.29 -11.42
C GLN A 110 -3.71 -22.18 -10.26
N ASP A 111 -4.48 -23.22 -9.96
CA ASP A 111 -4.17 -24.25 -8.95
C ASP A 111 -3.84 -23.67 -7.55
N GLY A 112 -4.53 -22.60 -7.16
CA GLY A 112 -4.28 -21.92 -5.89
C GLY A 112 -2.99 -21.10 -5.87
N TRP A 113 -2.46 -20.72 -7.03
CA TRP A 113 -1.29 -19.86 -7.17
C TRP A 113 -1.63 -18.62 -7.97
N LEU A 114 -1.15 -17.48 -7.49
CA LEU A 114 -1.08 -16.23 -8.24
C LEU A 114 0.28 -16.13 -8.92
N LYS A 115 0.31 -15.96 -10.25
CA LYS A 115 1.50 -15.67 -11.05
C LYS A 115 1.24 -14.45 -11.94
N THR A 116 1.82 -13.30 -11.61
CA THR A 116 1.54 -12.03 -12.31
C THR A 116 2.79 -11.16 -12.40
N VAL A 117 2.71 -10.07 -13.15
CA VAL A 117 3.69 -8.98 -13.16
C VAL A 117 3.07 -7.72 -12.59
N ARG A 118 3.79 -7.05 -11.69
CA ARG A 118 3.32 -5.82 -11.06
C ARG A 118 3.17 -4.71 -12.10
N PRO A 119 1.97 -4.15 -12.36
CA PRO A 119 1.77 -3.29 -13.52
C PRO A 119 2.59 -1.99 -13.52
N LYS A 120 2.83 -1.41 -12.33
CA LYS A 120 3.60 -0.16 -12.21
C LYS A 120 5.10 -0.34 -12.48
N THR A 121 5.66 -1.52 -12.24
CA THR A 121 7.12 -1.72 -12.18
C THR A 121 7.63 -2.91 -12.99
N GLY A 122 6.74 -3.73 -13.56
CA GLY A 122 7.09 -4.96 -14.29
C GLY A 122 7.73 -6.05 -13.43
N GLN A 123 7.74 -5.89 -12.10
CA GLN A 123 8.36 -6.86 -11.19
C GLN A 123 7.49 -8.10 -11.10
N PRO A 124 8.05 -9.31 -11.29
CA PRO A 124 7.27 -10.52 -11.21
C PRO A 124 6.78 -10.73 -9.78
N ARG A 125 5.61 -11.35 -9.66
CA ARG A 125 4.96 -11.70 -8.39
C ARG A 125 4.55 -13.16 -8.42
N LEU A 126 4.79 -13.82 -7.30
CA LEU A 126 4.27 -15.14 -7.07
C LEU A 126 3.80 -15.29 -5.63
N ALA A 127 2.58 -15.78 -5.45
CA ALA A 127 2.04 -16.08 -4.14
C ALA A 127 1.17 -17.34 -4.18
N PRO A 128 1.35 -18.30 -3.25
CA PRO A 128 0.31 -19.28 -2.97
C PRO A 128 -0.90 -18.56 -2.38
N LEU A 129 -2.10 -18.96 -2.78
CA LEU A 129 -3.34 -18.38 -2.32
C LEU A 129 -3.99 -19.27 -1.26
N TRP A 130 -4.61 -18.66 -0.24
CA TRP A 130 -5.45 -19.38 0.69
C TRP A 130 -6.72 -19.89 0.01
N PRO A 131 -7.29 -21.04 0.43
CA PRO A 131 -8.55 -21.54 -0.10
C PRO A 131 -9.66 -20.48 -0.06
N GLU A 132 -9.84 -19.81 1.08
CA GLU A 132 -10.84 -18.75 1.23
C GLU A 132 -10.57 -17.53 0.35
N THR A 133 -9.31 -17.29 -0.05
CA THR A 133 -9.01 -16.24 -1.04
C THR A 133 -9.54 -16.66 -2.39
N VAL A 134 -9.22 -17.88 -2.84
CA VAL A 134 -9.67 -18.43 -4.12
C VAL A 134 -11.20 -18.44 -4.19
N ASP A 135 -11.85 -18.95 -3.14
CA ASP A 135 -13.32 -19.03 -3.04
C ASP A 135 -13.98 -17.66 -3.08
N ALA A 136 -13.35 -16.65 -2.47
CA ALA A 136 -13.88 -15.30 -2.42
C ALA A 136 -13.61 -14.50 -3.69
N LEU A 137 -12.81 -14.98 -4.66
CA LEU A 137 -12.49 -14.21 -5.86
C LEU A 137 -13.73 -13.99 -6.71
N THR A 138 -14.20 -12.75 -6.71
CA THR A 138 -15.28 -12.29 -7.60
C THR A 138 -14.68 -11.36 -8.64
N PHE A 139 -14.75 -11.77 -9.90
CA PHE A 139 -14.31 -10.97 -11.04
C PHE A 139 -15.55 -10.31 -11.68
N PRO A 140 -16.02 -9.16 -11.16
CA PRO A 140 -16.12 -7.99 -12.05
C PRO A 140 -15.97 -6.61 -11.37
N MET A 141 -15.33 -5.69 -12.12
CA MET A 141 -15.23 -4.23 -11.93
C MET A 141 -14.82 -3.73 -10.52
N TRP A 142 -13.50 -3.73 -10.29
CA TRP A 142 -12.85 -3.19 -9.12
C TRP A 142 -12.94 -1.64 -9.04
N ASP A 143 -13.81 -1.10 -8.18
CA ASP A 143 -13.83 0.35 -7.88
C ASP A 143 -12.94 0.65 -6.65
N ARG A 144 -11.70 1.08 -6.92
CA ARG A 144 -10.74 1.47 -5.88
C ARG A 144 -11.23 2.57 -4.94
N PHE A 145 -12.11 3.47 -5.41
CA PHE A 145 -12.60 4.59 -4.61
C PHE A 145 -13.68 4.12 -3.65
N ARG A 146 -14.63 3.31 -4.13
CA ARG A 146 -15.65 2.69 -3.27
C ARG A 146 -15.01 1.82 -2.20
N VAL A 147 -14.04 1.00 -2.58
CA VAL A 147 -13.36 0.09 -1.65
C VAL A 147 -12.54 0.85 -0.61
N ASN A 148 -11.72 1.81 -1.03
CA ASN A 148 -10.97 2.61 -0.07
C ASN A 148 -11.88 3.49 0.82
N LYS A 149 -13.06 3.89 0.34
CA LYS A 149 -14.08 4.54 1.16
C LYS A 149 -14.66 3.56 2.18
N ALA A 150 -15.08 2.37 1.76
CA ALA A 150 -15.64 1.34 2.63
C ALA A 150 -14.66 0.95 3.74
N VAL A 151 -13.40 0.67 3.40
CA VAL A 151 -12.35 0.37 4.38
C VAL A 151 -12.21 1.48 5.43
N ARG A 152 -12.29 2.76 5.01
CA ARG A 152 -12.17 3.91 5.91
C ARG A 152 -13.41 4.15 6.77
N LEU A 153 -14.57 3.64 6.36
CA LEU A 153 -15.80 3.68 7.15
C LEU A 153 -15.76 2.62 8.26
N ILE A 154 -15.21 1.45 7.95
CA ILE A 154 -15.05 0.35 8.93
C ILE A 154 -13.89 0.65 9.88
N VAL A 155 -12.73 1.06 9.34
CA VAL A 155 -11.52 1.36 10.10
C VAL A 155 -11.05 2.80 9.82
N PRO A 156 -11.48 3.78 10.63
CA PRO A 156 -11.07 5.16 10.45
C PRO A 156 -9.55 5.35 10.54
N GLY A 157 -8.99 6.13 9.60
CA GLY A 157 -7.58 6.53 9.62
C GLY A 157 -6.61 5.61 8.86
N VAL A 158 -6.99 4.36 8.58
CA VAL A 158 -6.21 3.43 7.75
C VAL A 158 -6.92 3.24 6.40
N GLY A 159 -6.17 3.33 5.30
CA GLY A 159 -6.72 3.10 3.95
C GLY A 159 -6.42 1.68 3.48
N PHE A 160 -6.95 1.30 2.31
CA PHE A 160 -6.77 -0.05 1.75
C PHE A 160 -5.29 -0.48 1.65
N TYR A 161 -4.37 0.45 1.31
CA TYR A 161 -2.94 0.16 1.25
C TYR A 161 -2.33 -0.33 2.58
N GLY A 162 -3.05 -0.14 3.70
CA GLY A 162 -2.68 -0.70 4.98
C GLY A 162 -2.71 -2.22 5.01
N LEU A 163 -3.51 -2.90 4.16
CA LEU A 163 -3.57 -4.36 4.10
C LEU A 163 -2.24 -4.93 3.64
N ARG A 164 -1.69 -4.38 2.54
CA ARG A 164 -0.33 -4.69 2.07
C ARG A 164 0.74 -4.46 3.14
N ARG A 165 0.60 -3.39 3.94
CA ARG A 165 1.53 -3.11 5.04
C ARG A 165 1.39 -4.12 6.17
N THR A 166 0.16 -4.54 6.46
CA THR A 166 -0.17 -5.57 7.43
C THR A 166 0.47 -6.89 7.01
N PHE A 167 0.20 -7.36 5.78
CA PHE A 167 0.87 -8.54 5.23
C PHE A 167 2.40 -8.48 5.40
N CYS A 168 3.04 -7.39 4.96
CA CYS A 168 4.49 -7.23 5.08
C CYS A 168 4.96 -7.31 6.53
N THR A 169 4.30 -6.60 7.45
CA THR A 169 4.68 -6.57 8.87
C THR A 169 4.55 -7.95 9.50
N ILE A 170 3.44 -8.63 9.28
CA ILE A 170 3.17 -9.94 9.89
C ILE A 170 4.05 -11.02 9.25
N ALA A 171 4.17 -11.04 7.91
CA ALA A 171 5.03 -12.00 7.22
C ALA A 171 6.51 -11.83 7.58
N SER A 172 6.98 -10.60 7.85
CA SER A 172 8.35 -10.36 8.31
C SER A 172 8.66 -10.92 9.70
N ALA A 173 7.66 -11.32 10.47
CA ALA A 173 7.83 -12.02 11.74
C ALA A 173 7.89 -13.56 11.57
N SER A 174 7.69 -14.08 10.36
CA SER A 174 7.78 -15.50 10.05
C SER A 174 9.21 -15.95 9.76
N ASP A 175 9.43 -17.26 9.68
CA ASP A 175 10.69 -17.87 9.21
C ASP A 175 10.90 -17.77 7.69
N ALA A 176 10.01 -17.08 6.96
CA ALA A 176 10.17 -16.89 5.53
C ALA A 176 11.35 -15.96 5.23
N PRO A 177 12.22 -16.31 4.26
CA PRO A 177 13.31 -15.43 3.88
C PRO A 177 12.77 -14.15 3.22
N GLU A 178 13.48 -13.04 3.37
CA GLU A 178 13.05 -11.72 2.88
C GLU A 178 12.73 -11.72 1.38
N TRP A 179 13.48 -12.48 0.57
CA TRP A 179 13.23 -12.60 -0.86
C TRP A 179 11.86 -13.22 -1.17
N ALA A 180 11.34 -14.12 -0.33
CA ALA A 180 10.04 -14.77 -0.53
C ALA A 180 8.92 -13.77 -0.28
N ILE A 181 9.03 -12.99 0.80
CA ILE A 181 8.10 -11.88 1.08
C ILE A 181 8.17 -10.84 -0.05
N ALA A 182 9.37 -10.50 -0.51
CA ALA A 182 9.57 -9.58 -1.64
C ALA A 182 8.94 -10.11 -2.94
N ALA A 183 9.04 -11.41 -3.21
CA ALA A 183 8.43 -12.07 -4.36
C ALA A 183 6.90 -11.99 -4.32
N ILE A 184 6.30 -12.25 -3.16
CA ILE A 184 4.84 -12.11 -2.96
C ILE A 184 4.42 -10.65 -3.20
N MET A 185 5.16 -9.71 -2.61
CA MET A 185 4.84 -8.29 -2.68
C MET A 185 5.12 -7.66 -4.06
N GLY A 186 5.96 -8.27 -4.89
CA GLY A 186 6.48 -7.69 -6.14
C GLY A 186 7.37 -6.48 -5.89
N HIS A 187 8.27 -6.60 -4.91
CA HIS A 187 9.32 -5.61 -4.65
C HIS A 187 10.50 -5.78 -5.62
N VAL A 188 11.30 -4.72 -5.76
CA VAL A 188 12.45 -4.70 -6.66
C VAL A 188 13.57 -5.59 -6.11
N GLY A 189 14.28 -6.28 -6.99
CA GLY A 189 15.42 -7.13 -6.63
C GLY A 189 15.08 -8.62 -6.51
N THR A 190 13.82 -8.99 -6.73
CA THR A 190 13.42 -10.40 -6.80
C THR A 190 13.66 -10.93 -8.21
N ASP A 191 14.75 -11.68 -8.40
CA ASP A 191 14.93 -12.46 -9.61
C ASP A 191 14.12 -13.77 -9.50
N ILE A 192 12.84 -13.71 -9.89
CA ILE A 192 12.00 -14.92 -9.93
C ILE A 192 12.45 -15.88 -11.03
N ARG A 193 13.16 -15.39 -12.07
CA ARG A 193 13.59 -16.24 -13.19
C ARG A 193 14.67 -17.23 -12.80
N SER A 194 15.60 -16.87 -11.92
CA SER A 194 16.58 -17.82 -11.36
C SER A 194 15.96 -18.83 -10.38
N LEU A 195 14.73 -18.62 -9.93
CA LEU A 195 14.05 -19.49 -8.96
C LEU A 195 13.33 -20.69 -9.61
N HIS A 196 13.12 -20.70 -10.94
CA HIS A 196 12.53 -21.84 -11.67
C HIS A 196 13.36 -23.13 -11.56
N TYR A 197 14.63 -23.06 -11.15
CA TYR A 197 15.48 -24.24 -10.96
C TYR A 197 15.21 -25.02 -9.66
N ARG A 198 14.35 -24.53 -8.74
CA ARG A 198 14.10 -25.16 -7.42
C ARG A 198 12.63 -25.04 -6.96
N GLU A 199 11.69 -25.52 -7.77
CA GLU A 199 10.24 -25.33 -7.57
C GLU A 199 9.72 -25.73 -6.16
N GLN A 200 10.21 -26.84 -5.58
CA GLN A 200 9.73 -27.32 -4.27
C GLN A 200 10.19 -26.46 -3.09
N THR A 201 11.49 -26.12 -3.01
CA THR A 201 12.03 -25.28 -1.94
C THR A 201 11.44 -23.87 -1.99
N TYR A 202 11.26 -23.36 -3.20
CA TYR A 202 10.63 -22.07 -3.46
C TYR A 202 9.17 -22.03 -2.98
N SER A 203 8.39 -23.07 -3.28
CA SER A 203 7.00 -23.19 -2.82
C SER A 203 6.89 -23.20 -1.30
N ARG A 204 7.82 -23.89 -0.61
CA ARG A 204 7.87 -23.91 0.86
C ARG A 204 8.14 -22.52 1.44
N SER A 205 9.12 -21.79 0.92
CA SER A 205 9.46 -20.45 1.44
C SER A 205 8.33 -19.43 1.27
N LEU A 206 7.59 -19.48 0.16
CA LEU A 206 6.43 -18.60 -0.03
C LEU A 206 5.29 -18.95 0.92
N ARG A 207 5.04 -20.26 1.13
CA ARG A 207 4.02 -20.74 2.07
C ARG A 207 4.33 -20.36 3.50
N LEU A 208 5.60 -20.39 3.93
CA LEU A 208 6.00 -19.90 5.26
C LEU A 208 5.50 -18.47 5.51
N ALA A 209 5.53 -17.59 4.51
CA ALA A 209 5.03 -16.23 4.66
C ALA A 209 3.49 -16.18 4.65
N THR A 210 2.84 -16.78 3.66
CA THR A 210 1.37 -16.70 3.50
C THR A 210 0.64 -17.43 4.61
N ASP A 211 1.11 -18.61 5.00
CA ASP A 211 0.45 -19.46 5.99
C ASP A 211 0.63 -18.89 7.40
N PHE A 212 1.76 -18.23 7.67
CA PHE A 212 1.98 -17.52 8.94
C PHE A 212 1.02 -16.34 9.10
N VAL A 213 0.81 -15.55 8.03
CA VAL A 213 -0.18 -14.45 8.06
C VAL A 213 -1.60 -14.99 8.24
N ARG A 214 -1.93 -16.12 7.59
CA ARG A 214 -3.21 -16.81 7.78
C ARG A 214 -3.40 -17.30 9.22
N GLY A 215 -2.38 -17.93 9.78
CA GLY A 215 -2.38 -18.41 11.16
C GLY A 215 -2.49 -17.27 12.18
N TRP A 216 -1.92 -16.11 11.88
CA TRP A 216 -2.13 -14.92 12.69
C TRP A 216 -3.58 -14.42 12.62
N LEU A 217 -4.20 -14.44 11.43
CA LEU A 217 -5.61 -14.07 11.28
C LEU A 217 -6.56 -15.04 11.99
N ASP A 218 -6.33 -16.35 11.89
CA ASP A 218 -7.17 -17.35 12.56
C ASP A 218 -6.90 -17.44 14.07
N GLY A 219 -5.75 -16.97 14.54
CA GLY A 219 -5.35 -16.94 15.94
C GLY A 219 -4.51 -18.15 16.38
N SER A 220 -4.11 -19.03 15.45
CA SER A 220 -3.17 -20.13 15.70
C SER A 220 -1.72 -19.64 15.86
N VAL A 221 -1.40 -18.44 15.38
CA VAL A 221 -0.11 -17.77 15.57
C VAL A 221 -0.33 -16.49 16.38
N ILE A 222 0.39 -16.37 17.49
CA ILE A 222 0.43 -15.17 18.33
C ILE A 222 1.75 -14.46 18.06
N LEU A 223 1.68 -13.14 17.87
CA LEU A 223 2.88 -12.30 17.81
C LEU A 223 3.20 -11.82 19.22
N ASP A 224 4.40 -12.13 19.68
CA ASP A 224 4.95 -11.66 20.95
C ASP A 224 5.29 -10.15 20.92
#